data_AF-A0A843IY11-F1
#
_entry.id   AF-A0A843IY11-F1
#
_cell.length_a   1.000
_cell.length_b   1.000
_cell.length_c   1.000
_cell.angle_alpha   90.00
_cell.angle_beta   90.00
_cell.angle_gamma   90.00
#
_symmetry.space_group_name_H-M   'P 1'
#
loop_
_entity.id
_entity.type
_entity.pdbx_description
1 polymer ?
#
loop_
_entity_poly.entity_id
_entity_poly.type
_entity_poly.pdbx_seq_one_letter_code
_entity_poly.pdbx_strand_id
1 'polypeptide(L)'
;MADEKIINLDDINYAVYKVGDWKNHYEINQIGLSREIPVTKNTVTHIKFSMDEIRNSRFEISDKTVNGFVAIALQLNPKVQEMELDEAIELEKTEFNNIMDELEGLELLSDEDTLSLETEDYLIYKLEKDCHVTTSIPANDFTKKYFQDELKKIEDALD
;
A
#
# COMPACT_ATOMS: atom_id res chain seq x y z
N MET A 1 18.45 28.62 -12.64
CA MET A 1 17.96 28.62 -11.26
C MET A 1 17.53 27.19 -11.01
N ALA A 2 18.15 26.50 -10.06
CA ALA A 2 17.78 25.13 -9.75
C ALA A 2 16.44 25.19 -9.03
N ASP A 3 15.36 24.84 -9.72
CA ASP A 3 14.04 24.72 -9.08
C ASP A 3 14.20 23.75 -7.91
N GLU A 4 13.91 24.24 -6.71
CA GLU A 4 14.08 23.51 -5.47
C GLU A 4 13.23 22.23 -5.54
N LYS A 5 13.94 21.10 -5.63
CA LYS A 5 13.38 19.74 -5.63
C LYS A 5 12.94 19.36 -4.21
N ILE A 6 12.16 20.20 -3.55
CA ILE A 6 11.71 20.01 -2.17
C ILE A 6 10.19 19.87 -2.19
N ILE A 7 9.67 18.90 -1.44
CA ILE A 7 8.24 18.73 -1.18
C ILE A 7 7.94 19.04 0.28
N ASN A 8 6.76 19.58 0.53
CA ASN A 8 6.22 19.70 1.90
C ASN A 8 5.55 18.38 2.26
N LEU A 9 5.74 17.90 3.50
CA LEU A 9 5.18 16.61 3.91
C LEU A 9 3.66 16.64 4.13
N ASP A 10 3.07 17.83 4.21
CA ASP A 10 1.62 18.06 4.21
C ASP A 10 0.97 18.11 2.82
N ASP A 11 1.74 18.00 1.74
CA ASP A 11 1.20 17.99 0.38
C ASP A 11 0.48 16.66 0.09
N ILE A 12 -0.85 16.74 -0.06
CA ILE A 12 -1.72 15.59 -0.31
C ILE A 12 -1.46 14.90 -1.64
N ASN A 13 -0.74 15.55 -2.57
CA ASN A 13 -0.39 15.00 -3.88
C ASN A 13 0.88 14.15 -3.83
N TYR A 14 1.48 13.94 -2.65
CA TYR A 14 2.60 13.03 -2.48
C TYR A 14 2.27 11.93 -1.47
N ALA A 15 2.76 10.74 -1.77
CA ALA A 15 2.82 9.61 -0.86
C ALA A 15 4.29 9.31 -0.57
N VAL A 16 4.63 9.18 0.71
CA VAL A 16 6.01 9.03 1.19
C VAL A 16 6.10 7.80 2.08
N TYR A 17 7.01 6.91 1.72
CA TYR A 17 7.26 5.66 2.41
C TYR A 17 8.73 5.50 2.73
N LYS A 18 9.03 4.66 3.71
CA LYS A 18 10.35 4.06 3.89
C LYS A 18 10.29 2.58 3.55
N VAL A 19 11.40 2.01 3.12
CA VAL A 19 11.52 0.56 2.98
C VAL A 19 11.66 -0.06 4.36
N GLY A 20 10.80 -1.00 4.70
CA GLY A 20 10.80 -1.68 5.99
C GLY A 20 9.92 -2.93 5.95
N ASP A 21 9.86 -3.62 7.09
CA ASP A 21 9.04 -4.81 7.23
C ASP A 21 7.92 -4.52 8.23
N TRP A 22 6.72 -5.00 7.91
CA TRP A 22 5.61 -4.99 8.86
C TRP A 22 5.91 -5.94 10.03
N LYS A 23 5.29 -5.69 11.18
CA LYS A 23 5.46 -6.50 12.38
C LYS A 23 4.83 -7.90 12.20
N ASN A 24 3.70 -7.97 11.51
CA ASN A 24 3.05 -9.24 11.18
C ASN A 24 3.36 -9.67 9.74
N HIS A 25 3.16 -10.96 9.47
CA HIS A 25 3.13 -11.50 8.11
C HIS A 25 1.68 -11.57 7.64
N TYR A 26 1.46 -11.26 6.37
CA TYR A 26 0.15 -11.16 5.75
C TYR A 26 0.09 -12.04 4.51
N GLU A 27 -1.11 -12.50 4.16
CA GLU A 27 -1.39 -13.37 3.02
C GLU A 27 -2.55 -12.83 2.17
N ILE A 28 -3.45 -12.01 2.74
CA ILE A 28 -4.62 -11.47 2.03
C ILE A 28 -4.48 -9.96 1.80
N ASN A 29 -4.07 -9.21 2.80
CA ASN A 29 -4.09 -7.76 2.72
C ASN A 29 -2.90 -7.20 1.93
N GLN A 30 -3.16 -6.64 0.76
CA GLN A 30 -2.16 -6.19 -0.21
C GLN A 30 -1.14 -5.19 0.35
N ILE A 31 -1.54 -4.32 1.28
CA ILE A 31 -0.62 -3.36 1.89
C ILE A 31 0.39 -4.05 2.79
N GLY A 32 -0.06 -5.05 3.56
CA GLY A 32 0.80 -5.86 4.41
C GLY A 32 1.79 -6.74 3.65
N LEU A 33 1.53 -7.01 2.36
CA LEU A 33 2.46 -7.74 1.48
C LEU A 33 3.60 -6.85 0.97
N SER A 34 3.44 -5.52 1.03
CA SER A 34 4.45 -4.56 0.59
C SER A 34 5.50 -4.31 1.66
N ARG A 35 6.71 -3.92 1.24
CA ARG A 35 7.77 -3.42 2.12
C ARG A 35 7.78 -1.90 2.26
N GLU A 36 6.75 -1.24 1.75
CA GLU A 36 6.60 0.22 1.81
C GLU A 36 5.81 0.60 3.07
N ILE A 37 6.49 1.18 4.05
CA ILE A 37 5.89 1.62 5.32
C ILE A 37 5.64 3.13 5.24
N PRO A 38 4.40 3.62 5.42
CA PRO A 38 4.10 5.04 5.28
C PRO A 38 4.75 5.84 6.42
N VAL A 39 5.24 7.03 6.09
CA VAL A 39 5.93 7.91 7.07
C VAL A 39 5.30 9.28 7.23
N THR A 40 4.28 9.61 6.45
CA THR A 40 3.51 10.86 6.60
C THR A 40 2.04 10.58 6.86
N LYS A 41 1.38 11.52 7.52
CA LYS A 41 -0.05 11.43 7.86
C LYS A 41 -0.94 11.34 6.62
N ASN A 42 -0.61 12.09 5.57
CA ASN A 42 -1.34 12.02 4.29
C ASN A 42 -1.24 10.62 3.67
N THR A 43 -0.05 10.02 3.68
CA THR A 43 0.16 8.67 3.14
C THR A 43 -0.65 7.64 3.93
N VAL A 44 -0.61 7.69 5.26
CA VAL A 44 -1.44 6.83 6.12
C VAL A 44 -2.93 7.01 5.83
N THR A 45 -3.37 8.26 5.64
CA THR A 45 -4.77 8.57 5.35
C THR A 45 -5.22 8.00 4.00
N HIS A 46 -4.40 8.15 2.96
CA HIS A 46 -4.67 7.58 1.64
C HIS A 46 -4.75 6.05 1.68
N ILE A 47 -3.83 5.41 2.39
CA ILE A 47 -3.83 3.95 2.59
C ILE A 47 -5.12 3.49 3.26
N LYS A 48 -5.48 4.11 4.39
CA LYS A 48 -6.72 3.76 5.13
C LYS A 48 -7.95 3.93 4.24
N PHE A 49 -8.00 5.00 3.46
CA PHE A 49 -9.09 5.22 2.50
C PHE A 49 -9.18 4.10 1.46
N SER A 50 -8.07 3.74 0.82
CA SER A 50 -8.04 2.64 -0.16
C SER A 50 -8.40 1.29 0.47
N MET A 51 -7.95 1.02 1.70
CA MET A 51 -8.33 -0.19 2.44
C MET A 51 -9.84 -0.26 2.66
N ASP A 52 -10.45 0.84 3.09
CA ASP A 52 -11.88 0.92 3.32
C ASP A 52 -12.67 0.74 2.02
N GLU A 53 -12.23 1.32 0.89
CA GLU A 53 -12.87 1.13 -0.41
C GLU A 53 -12.87 -0.34 -0.85
N ILE A 54 -11.72 -1.01 -0.74
CA ILE A 54 -11.58 -2.43 -1.09
C ILE A 54 -12.46 -3.28 -0.16
N ARG A 55 -12.42 -3.03 1.15
CA ARG A 55 -13.16 -3.82 2.13
C ARG A 55 -14.68 -3.60 2.06
N ASN A 56 -15.13 -2.41 1.69
CA ASN A 56 -16.56 -2.13 1.55
C ASN A 56 -17.14 -2.67 0.24
N SER A 57 -16.30 -3.04 -0.72
CA SER A 57 -16.72 -3.73 -1.94
C SER A 57 -17.26 -5.12 -1.61
N ARG A 58 -18.28 -5.58 -2.35
CA ARG A 58 -18.97 -6.85 -2.08
C ARG A 58 -19.03 -7.74 -3.31
N PHE A 59 -18.73 -9.01 -3.13
CA PHE A 59 -18.70 -10.02 -4.18
C PHE A 59 -19.43 -11.28 -3.73
N GLU A 60 -20.21 -11.89 -4.62
CA GLU A 60 -20.86 -13.17 -4.37
C GLU A 60 -19.92 -14.30 -4.82
N ILE A 61 -19.46 -15.12 -3.87
CA ILE A 61 -18.60 -16.28 -4.10
C ILE A 61 -19.26 -17.50 -3.44
N SER A 62 -19.57 -18.50 -4.26
CA SER A 62 -20.36 -19.67 -3.84
C SER A 62 -21.73 -19.26 -3.29
N ASP A 63 -21.99 -19.49 -2.01
CA ASP A 63 -23.22 -19.16 -1.29
C ASP A 63 -23.05 -17.98 -0.31
N LYS A 64 -21.95 -17.24 -0.40
CA LYS A 64 -21.62 -16.14 0.53
C LYS A 64 -21.22 -14.85 -0.18
N THR A 65 -21.59 -13.74 0.45
CA THR A 65 -21.06 -12.41 0.12
C THR A 65 -19.75 -12.18 0.88
N VAL A 66 -18.66 -11.90 0.18
CA VAL A 66 -17.36 -11.56 0.76
C VAL A 66 -16.91 -10.15 0.38
N ASN A 67 -15.94 -9.61 1.12
CA ASN A 67 -15.35 -8.31 0.82
C ASN A 67 -14.31 -8.36 -0.31
N GLY A 68 -13.88 -7.20 -0.79
CA GLY A 68 -12.91 -7.11 -1.88
C GLY A 68 -11.56 -7.74 -1.60
N PHE A 69 -11.05 -7.68 -0.36
CA PHE A 69 -9.77 -8.30 -0.02
C PHE A 69 -9.81 -9.82 -0.18
N VAL A 70 -10.84 -10.46 0.40
CA VAL A 70 -11.05 -11.91 0.26
C VAL A 70 -11.23 -12.28 -1.22
N ALA A 71 -12.05 -11.53 -1.95
CA ALA A 71 -12.30 -11.80 -3.38
C ALA A 71 -11.02 -11.72 -4.22
N ILE A 72 -10.19 -10.70 -4.00
CA ILE A 72 -8.93 -10.52 -4.72
C ILE A 72 -7.92 -11.60 -4.33
N ALA A 73 -7.80 -11.92 -3.04
CA ALA A 73 -6.85 -12.93 -2.57
C ALA A 73 -7.20 -14.33 -3.10
N LEU A 74 -8.49 -14.70 -3.15
CA LEU A 74 -8.94 -15.93 -3.80
C LEU A 74 -8.62 -15.94 -5.31
N GLN A 75 -8.56 -14.78 -5.97
CA GLN A 75 -8.22 -14.74 -7.39
C GLN A 75 -6.71 -14.82 -7.65
N LEU A 76 -5.89 -14.28 -6.74
CA LEU A 76 -4.47 -14.00 -7.01
C LEU A 76 -3.48 -14.77 -6.14
N ASN A 77 -3.86 -15.21 -4.93
CA ASN A 77 -2.96 -15.92 -4.01
C ASN A 77 -3.26 -17.44 -4.03
N PRO A 78 -2.35 -18.28 -4.56
CA PRO A 78 -2.54 -19.74 -4.60
C PRO A 78 -2.78 -20.37 -3.23
N LYS A 79 -2.15 -19.85 -2.17
CA LYS A 79 -2.37 -20.37 -0.81
C LYS A 79 -3.81 -20.15 -0.37
N VAL A 80 -4.36 -18.97 -0.65
CA VAL A 80 -5.73 -18.60 -0.27
C VAL A 80 -6.76 -19.33 -1.14
N GLN A 81 -6.43 -19.63 -2.41
CA GLN A 81 -7.26 -20.45 -3.29
C GLN A 81 -7.53 -21.86 -2.76
N GLU A 82 -6.58 -22.42 -2.03
CA GLU A 82 -6.69 -23.74 -1.41
C GLU A 82 -7.35 -23.70 -0.03
N MET A 83 -7.61 -22.51 0.54
CA MET A 83 -8.25 -22.34 1.84
C MET A 83 -9.78 -22.48 1.75
N GLU A 84 -10.39 -22.96 2.83
CA GLU A 84 -11.84 -22.88 2.99
C GLU A 84 -12.28 -21.42 3.10
N LEU A 85 -13.44 -21.09 2.50
CA LEU A 85 -13.89 -19.70 2.38
C LEU A 85 -14.05 -19.00 3.74
N ASP A 86 -14.53 -19.72 4.77
CA ASP A 86 -14.66 -19.18 6.12
C ASP A 86 -13.31 -18.87 6.77
N GLU A 87 -12.30 -19.69 6.50
CA GLU A 87 -10.95 -19.46 7.01
C GLU A 87 -10.32 -18.22 6.36
N ALA A 88 -10.53 -18.03 5.05
CA ALA A 88 -10.07 -16.84 4.35
C ALA A 88 -10.74 -15.55 4.87
N ILE A 89 -12.05 -15.61 5.20
CA ILE A 89 -12.78 -14.47 5.78
C ILE A 89 -12.25 -14.10 7.16
N GLU A 90 -12.03 -15.07 8.05
CA GLU A 90 -11.51 -14.81 9.38
C GLU A 90 -10.04 -14.36 9.35
N LEU A 91 -9.24 -14.89 8.42
CA LEU A 91 -7.88 -14.44 8.17
C LEU A 91 -7.86 -12.97 7.73
N GLU A 92 -8.66 -12.59 6.73
CA GLU A 92 -8.75 -11.18 6.29
C GLU A 92 -9.08 -10.24 7.43
N LYS A 93 -10.07 -10.61 8.25
CA LYS A 93 -10.51 -9.78 9.38
C LYS A 93 -9.39 -9.60 10.41
N THR A 94 -8.63 -10.65 10.67
CA THR A 94 -7.47 -10.63 11.57
C THR A 94 -6.37 -9.75 11.01
N GLU A 95 -6.01 -9.94 9.74
CA GLU A 95 -5.00 -9.15 9.05
C GLU A 95 -5.36 -7.66 8.98
N PHE A 96 -6.61 -7.34 8.65
CA PHE A 96 -7.09 -5.97 8.60
C PHE A 96 -6.90 -5.26 9.94
N ASN A 97 -7.33 -5.89 11.04
CA ASN A 97 -7.18 -5.30 12.37
C ASN A 97 -5.71 -5.10 12.73
N ASN A 98 -4.86 -6.10 12.46
CA ASN A 98 -3.42 -5.99 12.69
C ASN A 98 -2.79 -4.83 11.90
N ILE A 99 -3.16 -4.64 10.63
CA ILE A 99 -2.64 -3.53 9.82
C ILE A 99 -3.13 -2.19 10.36
N MET A 100 -4.39 -2.09 10.76
CA MET A 100 -4.92 -0.86 11.35
C MET A 100 -4.17 -0.49 12.64
N ASP A 101 -3.93 -1.47 13.51
CA ASP A 101 -3.16 -1.29 14.74
C ASP A 101 -1.71 -0.88 14.43
N GLU A 102 -1.07 -1.51 13.44
CA GLU A 102 0.27 -1.15 13.03
C GLU A 102 0.33 0.28 12.46
N LEU A 103 -0.60 0.65 11.58
CA LEU A 103 -0.71 2.00 11.01
C LEU A 103 -0.90 3.08 12.08
N GLU A 104 -1.68 2.78 13.13
CA GLU A 104 -1.88 3.68 14.27
C GLU A 104 -0.66 3.79 15.17
N GLY A 105 0.19 2.77 15.19
CA GLY A 105 1.44 2.73 15.95
C GLY A 105 2.66 3.30 15.23
N LEU A 106 2.53 3.76 13.98
CA LEU A 106 3.66 4.30 13.22
C LEU A 106 4.12 5.65 13.77
N GLU A 107 5.44 5.79 13.91
CA GLU A 107 6.09 7.08 14.12
C GLU A 107 6.17 7.82 12.79
N LEU A 108 5.44 8.94 12.69
CA LEU A 108 5.34 9.75 11.47
C LEU A 108 6.24 10.98 11.55
N LEU A 109 6.70 11.41 10.38
CA LEU A 109 7.37 12.70 10.21
C LEU A 109 6.38 13.85 10.46
N SER A 110 6.90 15.03 10.81
CA SER A 110 6.06 16.21 11.05
C SER A 110 5.46 16.72 9.74
N ASP A 111 4.19 17.13 9.76
CA ASP A 111 3.54 17.78 8.62
C ASP A 111 4.23 19.13 8.26
N GLU A 112 4.95 19.75 9.21
CA GLU A 112 5.70 20.99 9.00
C GLU A 112 7.08 20.78 8.34
N ASP A 113 7.53 19.52 8.23
CA ASP A 113 8.82 19.22 7.63
C ASP A 113 8.77 19.24 6.10
N THR A 114 9.96 19.29 5.50
CA THR A 114 10.14 19.24 4.06
C THR A 114 11.12 18.13 3.70
N LEU A 115 11.00 17.60 2.48
CA LEU A 115 11.83 16.51 2.00
C LEU A 115 12.39 16.82 0.62
N SER A 116 13.68 16.58 0.43
CA SER A 116 14.31 16.66 -0.88
C SER A 116 13.90 15.46 -1.75
N LEU A 117 13.47 15.68 -2.98
CA LEU A 117 13.24 14.63 -3.98
C LEU A 117 14.54 13.94 -4.39
N GLU A 118 15.72 14.46 -4.04
CA GLU A 118 16.99 13.78 -4.30
C GLU A 118 17.38 12.78 -3.21
N THR A 119 16.55 12.61 -2.17
CA THR A 119 16.81 11.63 -1.11
C THR A 119 16.73 10.18 -1.61
N GLU A 120 17.53 9.32 -1.00
CA GLU A 120 17.46 7.86 -1.10
C GLU A 120 16.92 7.22 0.20
N ASP A 121 16.57 8.04 1.20
CA ASP A 121 16.06 7.55 2.49
C ASP A 121 14.57 7.15 2.41
N TYR A 122 13.86 7.70 1.42
CA TYR A 122 12.42 7.53 1.25
C TYR A 122 12.05 7.21 -0.19
N LEU A 123 10.99 6.43 -0.33
CA LEU A 123 10.26 6.25 -1.57
C LEU A 123 9.19 7.33 -1.67
N ILE A 124 9.22 8.11 -2.74
CA ILE A 124 8.35 9.26 -2.95
C ILE A 124 7.59 9.05 -4.24
N TYR A 125 6.27 9.04 -4.13
CA TYR A 125 5.36 8.96 -5.25
C TYR A 125 4.53 10.24 -5.35
N LYS A 126 4.39 10.76 -6.56
CA LYS A 126 3.43 11.80 -6.89
C LYS A 126 2.11 11.15 -7.28
N LEU A 127 1.05 11.59 -6.62
CA LEU A 127 -0.32 11.14 -6.84
C LEU A 127 -0.99 12.09 -7.83
N GLU A 128 -1.32 11.58 -9.02
CA GLU A 128 -2.02 12.34 -10.06
C GLU A 128 -3.40 11.74 -10.29
N LYS A 129 -4.45 12.57 -10.24
CA LYS A 129 -5.80 12.15 -10.60
C LYS A 129 -5.97 12.19 -12.11
N ASP A 130 -6.24 11.04 -12.71
CA ASP A 130 -6.69 10.92 -14.09
C ASP A 130 -8.15 10.47 -14.11
N CYS A 131 -9.06 11.41 -14.43
CA CYS A 131 -10.51 11.24 -14.49
C CYS A 131 -11.14 10.61 -13.24
N HIS A 132 -11.06 9.28 -13.12
CA HIS A 132 -11.65 8.47 -12.05
C HIS A 132 -10.62 7.65 -11.26
N VAL A 133 -9.33 7.71 -11.61
CA VAL A 133 -8.27 6.89 -11.03
C VAL A 133 -7.15 7.77 -10.50
N THR A 134 -6.67 7.47 -9.30
CA THR A 134 -5.42 8.06 -8.78
C THR A 134 -4.26 7.20 -9.25
N THR A 135 -3.35 7.80 -10.02
CA THR A 135 -2.11 7.14 -10.47
C THR A 135 -0.98 7.54 -9.54
N SER A 136 -0.20 6.55 -9.11
CA SER A 136 1.02 6.74 -8.34
C SER A 136 2.22 6.73 -9.28
N ILE A 137 2.96 7.84 -9.36
CA ILE A 137 4.10 8.01 -10.27
C ILE A 137 5.36 8.23 -9.43
N PRO A 138 6.44 7.45 -9.61
CA PRO A 138 7.70 7.68 -8.91
C PRO A 138 8.20 9.13 -9.11
N ALA A 139 8.41 9.85 -8.01
CA ALA A 139 8.80 11.25 -8.03
C ALA A 139 10.31 11.48 -8.23
N ASN A 140 11.12 10.44 -8.02
CA ASN A 140 12.57 10.47 -8.20
C ASN A 140 13.13 9.15 -8.75
N ASP A 141 14.41 9.18 -9.17
CA ASP A 141 15.09 8.03 -9.77
C ASP A 141 15.27 6.87 -8.78
N PHE A 142 15.46 7.16 -7.49
CA PHE A 142 15.57 6.14 -6.45
C PHE A 142 14.29 5.30 -6.34
N THR A 143 13.14 5.98 -6.20
CA THR A 143 11.81 5.34 -6.14
C THR A 143 11.49 4.62 -7.43
N LYS A 144 11.84 5.20 -8.58
CA LYS A 144 11.64 4.58 -9.88
C LYS A 144 12.41 3.26 -10.00
N LYS A 145 13.67 3.24 -9.56
CA LYS A 145 14.50 2.04 -9.57
C LYS A 145 13.92 0.98 -8.64
N TYR A 146 13.54 1.36 -7.42
CA TYR A 146 12.89 0.44 -6.47
C TYR A 146 11.63 -0.19 -7.08
N PHE A 147 10.74 0.63 -7.64
CA PHE A 147 9.52 0.18 -8.30
C PHE A 147 9.79 -0.81 -9.45
N GLN A 148 10.80 -0.53 -10.29
CA GLN A 148 11.20 -1.44 -11.38
C GLN A 148 11.77 -2.76 -10.86
N ASP A 149 12.57 -2.72 -9.79
CA ASP A 149 13.12 -3.91 -9.16
C ASP A 149 12.01 -4.79 -8.54
N GLU A 150 10.99 -4.18 -7.92
CA GLU A 150 9.82 -4.91 -7.40
C GLU A 150 8.97 -5.53 -8.51
N LEU A 151 8.69 -4.79 -9.59
CA LEU A 151 7.98 -5.35 -10.76
C LEU A 151 8.72 -6.55 -11.34
N LYS A 152 10.04 -6.46 -11.47
CA LYS A 152 10.85 -7.56 -11.98
C LYS A 152 10.78 -8.79 -11.08
N LYS A 153 10.78 -8.64 -9.75
CA LYS A 153 10.60 -9.76 -8.83
C LYS A 153 9.25 -10.44 -9.01
N ILE A 154 8.19 -9.68 -9.30
CA ILE A 154 6.86 -10.22 -9.57
C ILE A 154 6.88 -11.00 -10.88
N GLU A 155 7.46 -10.44 -11.95
CA GLU A 155 7.63 -11.12 -13.23
C GLU A 155 8.42 -12.43 -13.08
N ASP A 156 9.56 -12.38 -12.38
CA ASP A 156 10.40 -13.57 -12.12
C ASP A 156 9.70 -14.62 -11.24
N ALA A 157 8.71 -14.25 -10.43
CA ALA A 157 7.95 -15.17 -9.58
C ALA A 157 6.73 -15.81 -10.30
N LEU A 158 6.36 -15.27 -11.46
CA LEU A 158 5.27 -15.79 -12.30
C LEU A 158 5.76 -16.77 -13.37
N ASP A 159 7.08 -16.79 -13.65
CA ASP A 159 7.79 -17.75 -14.53
C ASP A 159 8.18 -19.06 -13.80
#